data_AF-A0A9D0HG36-F1
#
_entry.id   AF-A0A9D0HG36-F1
#
_cell.length_a   1.000
_cell.length_b   1.000
_cell.length_c   1.000
_cell.angle_alpha   90.00
_cell.angle_beta   90.00
_cell.angle_gamma   90.00
#
_symmetry.space_group_name_H-M   'P 1'
#
loop_
_entity.id
_entity.type
_entity.pdbx_description
1 polymer ?
#
loop_
_entity_poly.entity_id
_entity_poly.type
_entity_poly.pdbx_seq_one_letter_code
_entity_poly.pdbx_strand_id
1 'polypeptide(L)'
;MASRPTPFRYARQLFFAISALTLLAIVLLARPVLLPFLLAMVVAYVLFPAVTRLQRWRLPRWVAILLVYALTIGAMVGLSVAVVPRLFAETKNLSAELPRLTRRFRDDWLPKIDAQLRRIVPASPAAEAGAAPSPSAAGSATSDNPAPQSRAPIVITPRADGAYEVRLRDDLEFRRNPDHSWTLRSPEVKPSQGFSSEQALRDAFDKTIAYAQKNSLELIDAGRKVVGRVSRGVFYFFLTLMLAGYMMLTYESIYAFLREMWPEHRRASFDRFVKRVDRGLGGVVRGQLLICLVNGGLSAIGFWIFGLK
;
A
#
# COMPACT_ATOMS: atom_id res chain seq x y z
N MET A 1 -42.25 32.26 -55.82
CA MET A 1 -42.88 32.26 -54.48
C MET A 1 -42.15 31.25 -53.61
N ALA A 2 -41.22 31.69 -52.78
CA ALA A 2 -40.43 30.82 -51.89
C ALA A 2 -40.97 30.98 -50.46
N SER A 3 -41.53 29.90 -49.91
CA SER A 3 -42.04 29.82 -48.54
C SER A 3 -40.87 29.90 -47.55
N ARG A 4 -40.83 30.97 -46.75
CA ARG A 4 -39.87 31.10 -45.65
C ARG A 4 -40.24 30.11 -44.52
N PRO A 5 -39.30 29.30 -44.02
CA PRO A 5 -39.57 28.38 -42.91
C PRO A 5 -39.89 29.16 -41.62
N THR A 6 -40.90 28.71 -40.89
CA THR A 6 -41.44 29.38 -39.69
C THR A 6 -40.47 29.26 -38.49
N PRO A 7 -40.06 30.36 -37.84
CA PRO A 7 -39.01 30.36 -36.80
C PRO A 7 -39.46 29.82 -35.43
N PHE A 8 -40.75 29.53 -35.23
CA PHE A 8 -41.32 29.28 -33.90
C PHE A 8 -40.96 27.94 -33.25
N ARG A 9 -40.67 26.88 -34.03
CA ARG A 9 -40.36 25.55 -33.47
C ARG A 9 -38.93 25.44 -32.94
N TYR A 10 -37.99 26.14 -33.58
CA TYR A 10 -36.58 26.14 -33.20
C TYR A 10 -36.34 26.90 -31.89
N ALA A 11 -37.05 28.01 -31.64
CA ALA A 11 -36.94 28.76 -30.39
C ALA A 11 -37.34 27.92 -29.16
N ARG A 12 -38.42 27.13 -29.25
CA ARG A 12 -38.87 26.25 -28.17
C ARG A 12 -37.88 25.11 -27.91
N GLN A 13 -37.32 24.51 -28.96
CA GLN A 13 -36.31 23.45 -28.84
C GLN A 13 -35.00 23.98 -28.26
N LEU A 14 -34.55 25.17 -28.67
CA LEU A 14 -33.39 25.86 -28.09
C LEU A 14 -33.60 26.17 -26.61
N PHE A 15 -34.77 26.65 -26.20
CA PHE A 15 -35.08 26.90 -24.79
C PHE A 15 -34.97 25.62 -23.95
N PHE A 16 -35.58 24.52 -24.39
CA PHE A 16 -35.47 23.23 -23.68
C PHE A 16 -34.04 22.69 -23.69
N ALA A 17 -33.29 22.85 -24.79
CA ALA A 17 -31.90 22.41 -24.87
C ALA A 17 -30.99 23.20 -23.93
N ILE A 18 -31.12 24.53 -23.89
CA ILE A 18 -30.36 25.39 -22.97
C ILE A 18 -30.73 25.06 -21.52
N SER A 19 -32.03 24.97 -21.21
CA SER A 19 -32.48 24.59 -19.87
C SER A 19 -31.95 23.20 -19.45
N ALA A 20 -31.97 22.22 -20.35
CA ALA A 20 -31.42 20.89 -20.09
C ALA A 20 -29.90 20.92 -19.90
N LEU A 21 -29.17 21.71 -20.68
CA LEU A 21 -27.72 21.89 -20.55
C LEU A 21 -27.36 22.57 -19.22
N THR A 22 -28.08 23.62 -18.84
CA THR A 22 -27.89 24.30 -17.55
C THR A 22 -28.21 23.36 -16.39
N LEU A 23 -29.31 22.62 -16.47
CA LEU A 23 -29.66 21.61 -15.45
C LEU A 23 -28.56 20.55 -15.34
N LEU A 24 -28.09 20.03 -16.48
CA LEU A 24 -27.00 19.05 -16.52
C LEU A 24 -25.71 19.62 -15.91
N ALA A 25 -25.35 20.87 -16.23
CA ALA A 25 -24.19 21.54 -15.66
C ALA A 25 -24.31 21.67 -14.13
N ILE A 26 -25.48 22.09 -13.62
CA ILE A 26 -25.74 22.17 -12.17
C ILE A 26 -25.58 20.79 -11.53
N VAL A 27 -26.14 19.74 -12.12
CA VAL A 27 -26.03 18.36 -11.60
C VAL A 27 -24.58 17.87 -11.59
N LEU A 28 -23.81 18.16 -12.63
CA LEU A 28 -22.40 17.78 -12.72
C LEU A 28 -21.52 18.55 -11.70
N LEU A 29 -21.80 19.83 -11.47
CA LEU A 29 -21.16 20.63 -10.43
C LEU A 29 -21.54 20.15 -9.02
N ALA A 30 -22.78 19.72 -8.81
CA ALA A 30 -23.28 19.25 -7.52
C ALA A 30 -22.83 17.81 -7.19
N ARG A 31 -22.26 17.05 -8.13
CA ARG A 31 -21.83 15.66 -7.94
C ARG A 31 -21.02 15.39 -6.66
N PRO A 32 -20.05 16.24 -6.25
CA PRO A 32 -19.29 16.04 -5.01
C PRO A 32 -20.15 16.16 -3.74
N VAL A 33 -21.22 16.95 -3.79
CA VAL A 33 -22.19 17.15 -2.69
C VAL A 33 -23.32 16.11 -2.74
N LEU A 34 -23.59 15.57 -3.92
CA LEU A 34 -24.61 14.54 -4.13
C LEU A 34 -24.28 13.24 -3.37
N LEU A 35 -23.00 12.86 -3.33
CA LEU A 35 -22.53 11.66 -2.63
C LEU A 35 -22.83 11.69 -1.11
N PRO A 36 -22.40 12.70 -0.34
CA PRO A 36 -22.73 12.77 1.09
C PRO A 36 -24.23 12.94 1.34
N PHE A 37 -24.98 13.57 0.43
CA PHE A 37 -26.44 13.66 0.51
C PHE A 37 -27.12 12.31 0.32
N LEU A 38 -26.73 11.55 -0.69
CA LEU A 38 -27.22 10.19 -0.91
C LEU A 38 -26.89 9.29 0.29
N LEU A 39 -25.65 9.38 0.79
CA LEU A 39 -25.22 8.64 1.97
C LEU A 39 -26.06 9.03 3.19
N ALA A 40 -26.31 10.33 3.39
CA ALA A 40 -27.14 10.84 4.47
C ALA A 40 -28.58 10.35 4.36
N MET A 41 -29.14 10.24 3.15
CA MET A 41 -30.47 9.67 2.94
C MET A 41 -30.52 8.20 3.36
N VAL A 42 -29.51 7.41 2.98
CA VAL A 42 -29.40 6.00 3.40
C VAL A 42 -29.22 5.89 4.90
N VAL A 43 -28.33 6.68 5.50
CA VAL A 43 -28.09 6.71 6.95
C VAL A 43 -29.36 7.14 7.69
N ALA A 44 -30.05 8.20 7.26
CA ALA A 44 -31.32 8.63 7.83
C ALA A 44 -32.35 7.51 7.80
N TYR A 45 -32.42 6.77 6.68
CA TYR A 45 -33.31 5.64 6.53
C TYR A 45 -32.99 4.47 7.48
N VAL A 46 -31.70 4.16 7.64
CA VAL A 46 -31.19 3.13 8.57
C VAL A 46 -31.46 3.52 10.03
N LEU A 47 -31.29 4.80 10.37
CA LEU A 47 -31.46 5.31 11.73
C LEU A 47 -32.94 5.60 12.06
N PHE A 48 -33.81 5.77 11.06
CA PHE A 48 -35.25 5.98 11.23
C PHE A 48 -35.95 5.00 12.18
N PRO A 49 -35.79 3.66 12.03
CA PRO A 49 -36.38 2.70 12.97
C PRO A 49 -35.85 2.84 14.40
N ALA A 50 -34.59 3.25 14.60
CA ALA A 50 -34.03 3.47 15.93
C ALA A 50 -34.64 4.71 16.60
N VAL A 51 -34.75 5.82 15.86
CA VAL A 51 -35.36 7.06 16.37
C VAL A 51 -36.86 6.87 16.64
N THR A 52 -37.60 6.20 15.76
CA THR A 52 -39.03 5.94 16.00
C THR A 52 -39.27 5.02 17.19
N ARG A 53 -38.40 4.03 17.44
CA ARG A 53 -38.45 3.25 18.69
C ARG A 53 -38.24 4.15 19.91
N LEU A 54 -37.29 5.08 19.84
CA LEU A 54 -37.01 6.01 20.94
C LEU A 54 -38.12 7.06 21.14
N GLN A 55 -38.80 7.49 20.07
CA GLN A 55 -39.97 8.36 20.14
C GLN A 55 -41.16 7.71 20.87
N ARG A 56 -41.25 6.37 20.89
CA ARG A 56 -42.29 5.68 21.68
C ARG A 56 -42.18 5.97 23.19
N TRP A 57 -41.03 6.44 23.66
CA TRP A 57 -40.82 6.88 25.05
C TRP A 57 -41.20 8.35 25.29
N ARG A 58 -42.14 8.89 24.48
CA ARG A 58 -42.65 10.27 24.55
C ARG A 58 -41.61 11.38 24.33
N LEU A 59 -40.46 11.05 23.73
CA LEU A 59 -39.43 12.04 23.42
C LEU A 59 -39.78 12.82 22.14
N PRO A 60 -39.60 14.16 22.13
CA PRO A 60 -39.81 14.95 20.92
C PRO A 60 -38.75 14.58 19.87
N ARG A 61 -39.13 14.64 18.59
CA ARG A 61 -38.37 14.06 17.46
C ARG A 61 -36.88 14.42 17.42
N TRP A 62 -36.56 15.69 17.62
CA TRP A 62 -35.20 16.22 17.70
C TRP A 62 -34.36 15.62 18.83
N VAL A 63 -34.93 15.42 20.02
CA VAL A 63 -34.23 14.77 21.16
C VAL A 63 -33.94 13.30 20.86
N ALA A 64 -34.90 12.60 20.25
CA ALA A 64 -34.71 11.21 19.84
C ALA A 64 -33.58 11.08 18.79
N ILE A 65 -33.49 12.01 17.84
CA ILE A 65 -32.38 12.05 16.86
C ILE A 65 -31.04 12.28 17.56
N LEU A 66 -30.96 13.28 18.44
CA LEU A 66 -29.73 13.60 19.19
C LEU A 66 -29.23 12.42 20.03
N LEU A 67 -30.13 11.73 20.73
CA LEU A 67 -29.76 10.56 21.54
C LEU A 67 -29.26 9.40 20.68
N VAL A 68 -29.94 9.09 19.57
CA VAL A 68 -29.47 8.06 18.64
C VAL A 68 -28.10 8.42 18.08
N TYR A 69 -27.85 9.70 17.78
CA TYR A 69 -26.56 10.15 17.27
C TYR A 69 -25.46 10.09 18.32
N ALA A 70 -25.75 10.48 19.56
CA ALA A 70 -24.82 10.35 20.67
C ALA A 70 -24.41 8.87 20.86
N LEU A 71 -25.38 7.95 20.79
CA LEU A 71 -25.12 6.52 20.90
C LEU A 71 -24.28 6.00 19.74
N THR A 72 -24.60 6.34 18.48
CA THR A 72 -23.86 5.84 17.32
C THR A 72 -22.45 6.42 17.23
N ILE A 73 -22.29 7.71 17.50
CA ILE A 73 -20.96 8.36 17.56
C ILE A 73 -20.16 7.76 18.72
N GLY A 74 -20.76 7.62 19.90
CA GLY A 74 -20.10 7.04 21.07
C GLY A 74 -19.61 5.62 20.82
N ALA A 75 -20.45 4.76 20.22
CA ALA A 75 -20.06 3.41 19.84
C ALA A 75 -18.91 3.38 18.82
N MET A 76 -18.95 4.27 17.82
CA MET A 76 -17.93 4.32 16.78
C MET A 76 -16.58 4.85 17.30
N VAL A 77 -16.62 5.89 18.14
CA VAL A 77 -15.42 6.42 18.83
C VAL A 77 -14.87 5.38 19.80
N GLY A 78 -15.73 4.74 20.60
CA GLY A 78 -15.35 3.68 21.54
C GLY A 78 -14.66 2.50 20.83
N LEU A 79 -15.23 2.02 19.72
CA LEU A 79 -14.60 0.98 18.89
C LEU A 79 -13.27 1.45 18.32
N SER A 80 -13.19 2.68 17.81
CA SER A 80 -11.95 3.24 17.26
C SER A 80 -10.85 3.32 18.32
N VAL A 81 -11.16 3.81 19.52
CA VAL A 81 -10.24 3.88 20.66
C VAL A 81 -9.84 2.49 21.16
N ALA A 82 -10.67 1.46 20.99
CA ALA A 82 -10.30 0.09 21.31
C ALA A 82 -9.39 -0.56 20.24
N VAL A 83 -9.67 -0.34 18.96
CA VAL A 83 -9.00 -1.03 17.84
C VAL A 83 -7.66 -0.37 17.48
N VAL A 84 -7.61 0.97 17.43
CA VAL A 84 -6.41 1.72 17.05
C VAL A 84 -5.18 1.38 17.91
N PRO A 85 -5.22 1.43 19.26
CA PRO A 85 -4.05 1.11 20.07
C PRO A 85 -3.64 -0.35 19.95
N ARG A 86 -4.59 -1.28 19.75
CA ARG A 86 -4.29 -2.70 19.50
C ARG A 86 -3.50 -2.89 18.22
N LEU A 87 -3.93 -2.28 17.11
CA LEU A 87 -3.20 -2.29 15.84
C LEU A 87 -1.77 -1.75 15.99
N PHE A 88 -1.60 -0.67 16.75
CA PHE A 88 -0.27 -0.11 17.01
C PHE A 88 0.58 -1.00 17.92
N ALA A 89 -0.02 -1.65 18.93
CA ALA A 89 0.69 -2.58 19.81
C ALA A 89 1.17 -3.82 19.04
N GLU A 90 0.32 -4.39 18.17
CA GLU A 90 0.68 -5.49 17.26
C GLU A 90 1.87 -5.10 16.37
N THR A 91 1.80 -3.92 15.76
CA THR A 91 2.84 -3.44 14.83
C THR A 91 4.17 -3.16 15.55
N LYS A 92 4.11 -2.63 16.78
CA LYS A 92 5.31 -2.42 17.62
C LYS A 92 5.92 -3.75 18.07
N ASN A 93 5.11 -4.74 18.41
CA ASN A 93 5.61 -6.07 18.79
C ASN A 93 6.29 -6.76 17.60
N LEU A 94 5.71 -6.70 16.40
CA LEU A 94 6.38 -7.17 15.19
C LEU A 94 7.70 -6.43 14.95
N SER A 95 7.69 -5.09 15.05
CA SER A 95 8.91 -4.29 14.87
C SER A 95 9.98 -4.53 15.94
N ALA A 96 9.59 -4.95 17.16
CA ALA A 96 10.50 -5.29 18.25
C ALA A 96 11.01 -6.75 18.17
N GLU A 97 10.25 -7.64 17.52
CA GLU A 97 10.66 -9.02 17.25
C GLU A 97 11.50 -9.16 15.98
N LEU A 98 11.33 -8.30 14.97
CA LEU A 98 12.19 -8.24 13.78
C LEU A 98 13.70 -8.24 14.10
N PRO A 99 14.22 -7.39 15.02
CA PRO A 99 15.64 -7.40 15.40
C PRO A 99 16.04 -8.67 16.16
N ARG A 100 15.10 -9.34 16.85
CA ARG A 100 15.36 -10.63 17.54
C ARG A 100 15.38 -11.79 16.55
N LEU A 101 14.50 -11.77 15.54
CA LEU A 101 14.47 -12.75 14.45
C LEU A 101 15.75 -12.67 13.62
N THR A 102 16.26 -11.46 13.37
CA THR A 102 17.57 -11.26 12.70
C THR A 102 18.76 -11.67 13.56
N ARG A 103 18.73 -11.44 14.89
CA ARG A 103 19.76 -11.97 15.80
C ARG A 103 19.79 -13.50 15.80
N ARG A 104 18.62 -14.16 15.92
CA ARG A 104 18.53 -15.62 15.87
C ARG A 104 18.94 -16.20 14.51
N PHE A 105 18.63 -15.49 13.42
CA PHE A 105 19.14 -15.83 12.09
C PHE A 105 20.67 -15.71 12.01
N ARG A 106 21.27 -14.68 12.61
CA ARG A 106 22.71 -14.49 12.63
C ARG A 106 23.44 -15.51 13.49
N ASP A 107 22.91 -15.80 14.67
CA ASP A 107 23.65 -16.57 15.68
C ASP A 107 23.47 -18.09 15.47
N ASP A 108 22.27 -18.54 15.05
CA ASP A 108 21.98 -19.98 14.89
C ASP A 108 22.01 -20.47 13.43
N TRP A 109 21.54 -19.66 12.48
CA TRP A 109 21.34 -20.10 11.09
C TRP A 109 22.54 -19.79 10.21
N LEU A 110 23.13 -18.60 10.37
CA LEU A 110 24.28 -18.16 9.60
C LEU A 110 25.47 -19.13 9.64
N PRO A 111 25.93 -19.62 10.82
CA PRO A 111 27.04 -20.58 10.86
C PRO A 111 26.67 -21.92 10.25
N LYS A 112 25.40 -22.33 10.31
CA LYS A 112 24.92 -23.57 9.65
C LYS A 112 24.92 -23.41 8.13
N ILE A 113 24.48 -22.25 7.64
CA ILE A 113 24.50 -21.93 6.21
C ILE A 113 25.94 -21.86 5.71
N ASP A 114 26.86 -21.17 6.42
CA ASP A 114 28.29 -21.12 6.04
C ASP A 114 28.93 -22.51 6.05
N ALA A 115 28.67 -23.31 7.09
CA ALA A 115 29.16 -24.69 7.17
C ALA A 115 28.59 -25.59 6.06
N GLN A 116 27.31 -25.41 5.69
CA GLN A 116 26.68 -26.18 4.62
C GLN A 116 27.15 -25.73 3.23
N LEU A 117 27.44 -24.44 3.05
CA LEU A 117 27.99 -23.89 1.82
C LEU A 117 29.44 -24.34 1.60
N ARG A 118 30.26 -24.36 2.66
CA ARG A 118 31.63 -24.93 2.64
C ARG A 118 31.67 -26.43 2.33
N ARG A 119 30.61 -27.18 2.67
CA ARG A 119 30.48 -28.60 2.31
C ARG A 119 30.18 -28.83 0.84
N ILE A 120 29.42 -27.93 0.22
CA ILE A 120 29.00 -28.04 -1.19
C ILE A 120 30.04 -27.38 -2.11
N VAL A 121 30.68 -26.32 -1.64
CA VAL A 121 31.77 -25.60 -2.30
C VAL A 121 32.97 -25.69 -1.35
N PRO A 122 33.80 -26.75 -1.44
CA PRO A 122 35.05 -26.79 -0.70
C PRO A 122 35.83 -25.54 -1.11
N ALA A 123 36.20 -24.72 -0.13
CA ALA A 123 37.09 -23.60 -0.38
C ALA A 123 38.31 -24.14 -1.12
N SER A 124 38.58 -23.63 -2.33
CA SER A 124 39.80 -23.97 -3.03
C SER A 124 40.97 -23.72 -2.06
N PRO A 125 41.92 -24.66 -1.90
CA PRO A 125 42.98 -24.60 -0.89
C PRO A 125 43.86 -23.32 -0.95
N ALA A 126 43.66 -22.47 -1.95
CA ALA A 126 44.25 -21.14 -2.04
C ALA A 126 43.76 -20.15 -0.96
N ALA A 127 42.57 -20.32 -0.38
CA ALA A 127 42.03 -19.36 0.60
C ALA A 127 42.61 -19.53 2.02
N GLU A 128 42.97 -20.75 2.42
CA GLU A 128 43.58 -21.02 3.74
C GLU A 128 45.10 -20.76 3.75
N ALA A 129 45.75 -20.82 2.58
CA ALA A 129 47.18 -20.53 2.46
C ALA A 129 47.57 -19.05 2.72
N GLY A 130 46.60 -18.13 2.76
CA GLY A 130 46.83 -16.70 3.00
C GLY A 130 46.75 -16.25 4.45
N ALA A 131 46.38 -17.12 5.40
CA ALA A 131 46.14 -16.75 6.80
C ALA A 131 47.21 -17.25 7.79
N ALA A 132 48.29 -17.89 7.32
CA ALA A 132 49.40 -18.28 8.17
C ALA A 132 50.41 -17.11 8.32
N PRO A 133 50.83 -16.75 9.54
CA PRO A 133 51.90 -15.76 9.73
C PRO A 133 53.21 -16.32 9.18
N SER A 134 53.82 -15.62 8.22
CA SER A 134 55.05 -16.03 7.55
C SER A 134 56.20 -16.23 8.55
N PRO A 135 56.85 -17.41 8.60
CA PRO A 135 58.19 -17.53 9.16
C PRO A 135 59.20 -17.24 8.04
N SER A 136 60.09 -16.31 8.33
CA SER A 136 61.23 -15.94 7.49
C SER A 136 62.21 -17.11 7.33
N ALA A 137 62.73 -17.20 6.10
CA ALA A 137 64.06 -17.68 5.72
C ALA A 137 64.35 -19.19 5.55
N ALA A 138 64.88 -19.44 4.35
CA ALA A 138 65.99 -20.34 4.01
C ALA A 138 65.74 -21.85 3.99
N GLY A 139 66.03 -22.47 2.85
CA GLY A 139 66.26 -23.90 2.77
C GLY A 139 65.88 -24.50 1.42
N SER A 140 66.91 -24.86 0.66
CA SER A 140 66.92 -25.59 -0.60
C SER A 140 66.05 -26.85 -0.70
N ALA A 141 65.69 -27.16 -1.95
CA ALA A 141 65.62 -28.47 -2.59
C ALA A 141 64.23 -29.04 -2.93
N THR A 142 64.06 -29.23 -4.25
CA THR A 142 63.39 -30.33 -4.95
C THR A 142 61.97 -30.70 -4.53
N SER A 143 60.99 -30.20 -5.28
CA SER A 143 59.67 -30.82 -5.39
C SER A 143 59.29 -30.93 -6.86
N ASP A 144 59.35 -32.16 -7.38
CA ASP A 144 58.55 -32.60 -8.51
C ASP A 144 57.08 -32.28 -8.23
N ASN A 145 56.53 -31.29 -8.93
CA ASN A 145 55.10 -31.04 -9.01
C ASN A 145 54.84 -30.39 -10.38
N PRO A 146 54.00 -30.95 -11.26
CA PRO A 146 53.66 -30.27 -12.50
C PRO A 146 52.74 -29.09 -12.15
N ALA A 147 53.35 -27.93 -11.92
CA ALA A 147 52.63 -26.67 -11.86
C ALA A 147 51.80 -26.51 -13.16
N PRO A 148 50.56 -26.00 -13.10
CA PRO A 148 49.84 -25.62 -14.31
C PRO A 148 50.75 -24.64 -15.07
N GLN A 149 51.04 -24.98 -16.32
CA GLN A 149 51.99 -24.27 -17.18
C GLN A 149 51.59 -22.80 -17.29
N SER A 150 52.16 -21.96 -16.43
CA SER A 150 52.20 -20.51 -16.58
C SER A 150 53.00 -20.21 -17.84
N ARG A 151 52.33 -20.22 -19.00
CA ARG A 151 52.92 -19.85 -20.30
C ARG A 151 53.63 -18.51 -20.12
N ALA A 152 54.94 -18.47 -20.29
CA ALA A 152 55.69 -17.22 -20.22
C ALA A 152 55.04 -16.15 -21.14
N PRO A 153 54.93 -14.89 -20.70
CA PRO A 153 54.21 -13.85 -21.46
C PRO A 153 54.87 -13.51 -22.80
N ILE A 154 56.15 -13.85 -22.98
CA ILE A 154 56.91 -13.66 -24.22
C ILE A 154 57.74 -14.93 -24.45
N VAL A 155 57.61 -15.54 -25.62
CA VAL A 155 58.43 -16.69 -26.02
C VAL A 155 59.23 -16.32 -27.26
N ILE A 156 60.56 -16.42 -27.16
CA ILE A 156 61.48 -16.15 -28.26
C ILE A 156 62.02 -17.49 -28.74
N THR A 157 61.80 -17.79 -30.01
CA THR A 157 62.27 -19.03 -30.64
C THR A 157 63.23 -18.69 -31.77
N PRO A 158 64.49 -19.18 -31.73
CA PRO A 158 65.43 -18.98 -32.83
C PRO A 158 64.99 -19.77 -34.06
N ARG A 159 65.09 -19.15 -35.23
CA ARG A 159 64.78 -19.75 -36.53
C ARG A 159 66.08 -20.03 -37.29
N ALA A 160 66.07 -21.08 -38.11
CA ALA A 160 67.27 -21.70 -38.70
C ALA A 160 68.07 -20.79 -39.67
N ASP A 161 67.49 -19.67 -40.07
CA ASP A 161 68.02 -18.59 -40.90
C ASP A 161 68.71 -17.47 -40.09
N GLY A 162 68.88 -17.65 -38.78
CA GLY A 162 69.53 -16.69 -37.88
C GLY A 162 68.61 -15.58 -37.36
N ALA A 163 67.33 -15.59 -37.75
CA ALA A 163 66.30 -14.69 -37.24
C ALA A 163 65.61 -15.28 -35.99
N TYR A 164 65.02 -14.42 -35.15
CA TYR A 164 64.27 -14.84 -33.96
C TYR A 164 62.77 -14.54 -34.14
N GLU A 165 61.92 -15.53 -33.89
CA GLU A 165 60.45 -15.36 -33.86
C GLU A 165 60.02 -15.09 -32.43
N VAL A 166 59.50 -13.88 -32.16
CA VAL A 166 58.99 -13.46 -30.85
C VAL A 166 57.47 -13.53 -30.87
N ARG A 167 56.88 -14.46 -30.09
CA ARG A 167 55.42 -14.54 -29.92
C ARG A 167 55.02 -13.90 -28.59
N LEU A 168 54.17 -12.88 -28.67
CA LEU A 168 53.53 -12.22 -27.53
C LEU A 168 52.09 -12.74 -27.39
N ARG A 169 51.57 -12.75 -26.16
CA ARG A 169 50.20 -13.18 -25.87
C ARG A 169 49.17 -12.09 -26.22
N ASP A 170 47.98 -12.50 -26.68
CA ASP A 170 46.93 -11.60 -27.21
C ASP A 170 46.18 -10.76 -26.14
N ASP A 171 46.46 -10.97 -24.85
CA ASP A 171 45.78 -10.33 -23.71
C ASP A 171 46.58 -9.15 -23.11
N LEU A 172 47.72 -8.78 -23.69
CA LEU A 172 48.59 -7.72 -23.19
C LEU A 172 48.10 -6.33 -23.65
N GLU A 173 47.79 -5.45 -22.70
CA GLU A 173 47.41 -4.06 -22.99
C GLU A 173 48.65 -3.15 -23.06
N PHE A 174 48.80 -2.47 -24.20
CA PHE A 174 49.86 -1.50 -24.43
C PHE A 174 49.36 -0.10 -24.07
N ARG A 175 49.83 0.45 -22.95
CA ARG A 175 49.54 1.84 -22.60
C ARG A 175 50.79 2.68 -22.80
N ARG A 176 50.66 3.73 -23.61
CA ARG A 176 51.73 4.70 -23.84
C ARG A 176 51.76 5.68 -22.68
N ASN A 177 52.88 5.75 -21.95
CA ASN A 177 53.05 6.72 -20.89
C ASN A 177 53.36 8.12 -21.48
N PRO A 178 53.07 9.19 -20.72
CA PRO A 178 53.29 10.57 -21.17
C PRO A 178 54.76 10.91 -21.46
N ASP A 179 55.70 10.11 -20.97
CA ASP A 179 57.15 10.23 -21.17
C ASP A 179 57.66 9.50 -22.44
N HIS A 180 56.74 9.11 -23.33
CA HIS A 180 57.01 8.30 -24.53
C HIS A 180 57.55 6.89 -24.29
N SER A 181 57.60 6.40 -23.05
CA SER A 181 57.88 4.99 -22.77
C SER A 181 56.63 4.12 -22.97
N TRP A 182 56.84 2.88 -23.42
CA TRP A 182 55.78 1.89 -23.57
C TRP A 182 55.87 0.90 -22.42
N THR A 183 54.84 0.85 -21.57
CA THR A 183 54.75 -0.15 -20.51
C THR A 183 53.77 -1.24 -20.92
N LEU A 184 54.26 -2.47 -21.04
CA LEU A 184 53.40 -3.65 -21.15
C LEU A 184 52.83 -3.97 -19.77
N ARG A 185 51.51 -3.89 -19.62
CA ARG A 185 50.82 -4.32 -18.40
C ARG A 185 50.01 -5.56 -18.75
N SER A 186 50.33 -6.69 -18.12
CA SER A 186 49.40 -7.83 -18.12
C SER A 186 48.14 -7.37 -17.38
N PRO A 187 46.93 -7.58 -17.91
CA PRO A 187 45.69 -7.18 -17.25
C PRO A 187 45.73 -7.79 -15.87
N GLU A 188 45.80 -6.93 -14.87
CA GLU A 188 45.86 -7.33 -13.48
C GLU A 188 44.59 -8.13 -13.23
N VAL A 189 44.72 -9.46 -13.24
CA VAL A 189 43.67 -10.36 -12.76
C VAL A 189 43.58 -9.98 -11.30
N LYS A 190 42.67 -9.03 -11.01
CA LYS A 190 42.29 -8.63 -9.67
C LYS A 190 42.07 -9.96 -8.98
N PRO A 191 42.97 -10.38 -8.05
CA PRO A 191 42.87 -11.70 -7.47
C PRO A 191 41.43 -11.77 -7.00
N SER A 192 40.71 -12.80 -7.42
CA SER A 192 39.35 -13.03 -6.98
C SER A 192 39.43 -13.05 -5.46
N GLN A 193 39.21 -11.89 -4.84
CA GLN A 193 38.83 -11.74 -3.45
C GLN A 193 37.52 -12.51 -3.46
N GLY A 194 37.63 -13.81 -3.15
CA GLY A 194 36.52 -14.74 -3.23
C GLY A 194 35.37 -14.08 -2.52
N PHE A 195 34.19 -14.14 -3.12
CA PHE A 195 32.95 -13.59 -2.57
C PHE A 195 32.90 -13.92 -1.08
N SER A 196 33.35 -12.97 -0.26
CA SER A 196 33.64 -13.24 1.15
C SER A 196 32.31 -13.07 1.82
N SER A 197 31.69 -14.20 2.15
CA SER A 197 30.36 -14.27 2.76
C SER A 197 30.25 -13.28 3.92
N GLU A 198 31.34 -13.08 4.67
CA GLU A 198 31.44 -12.11 5.77
C GLU A 198 31.30 -10.64 5.35
N GLN A 199 31.90 -10.20 4.24
CA GLN A 199 31.79 -8.82 3.76
C GLN A 199 30.41 -8.54 3.18
N ALA A 200 29.87 -9.47 2.38
CA ALA A 200 28.51 -9.37 1.87
C ALA A 200 27.47 -9.33 2.99
N LEU A 201 27.71 -10.05 4.09
CA LEU A 201 26.87 -10.02 5.28
C LEU A 201 26.95 -8.71 6.03
N ARG A 202 28.15 -8.15 6.25
CA ARG A 202 28.33 -6.86 6.91
C ARG A 202 27.64 -5.74 6.11
N ASP A 203 27.81 -5.73 4.79
CA ASP A 203 27.14 -4.78 3.90
C ASP A 203 25.60 -4.93 3.90
N ALA A 204 25.10 -6.17 3.93
CA ALA A 204 23.67 -6.44 4.06
C ALA A 204 23.13 -5.99 5.42
N PHE A 205 23.90 -6.17 6.50
CA PHE A 205 23.56 -5.72 7.85
C PHE A 205 23.49 -4.20 7.94
N ASP A 206 24.50 -3.49 7.45
CA ASP A 206 24.54 -2.03 7.48
C ASP A 206 23.41 -1.43 6.63
N LYS A 207 23.11 -2.03 5.47
CA LYS A 207 21.94 -1.65 4.65
C LYS A 207 20.62 -1.90 5.37
N THR A 208 20.51 -2.98 6.14
CA THR A 208 19.29 -3.31 6.90
C THR A 208 19.10 -2.36 8.09
N ILE A 209 20.16 -2.00 8.80
CA ILE A 209 20.11 -1.02 9.90
C ILE A 209 19.78 0.37 9.35
N ALA A 210 20.41 0.78 8.25
CA ALA A 210 20.08 2.02 7.56
C ALA A 210 18.63 2.04 7.04
N TYR A 211 18.10 0.89 6.59
CA TYR A 211 16.69 0.73 6.23
C TYR A 211 15.77 0.84 7.45
N ALA A 212 16.08 0.19 8.56
CA ALA A 212 15.30 0.26 9.79
C ALA A 212 15.25 1.69 10.36
N GLN A 213 16.38 2.41 10.30
CA GLN A 213 16.47 3.79 10.76
C GLN A 213 15.70 4.75 9.82
N LYS A 214 15.73 4.54 8.50
CA LYS A 214 14.90 5.29 7.54
C LYS A 214 13.40 4.99 7.69
N ASN A 215 13.02 3.74 7.95
CA ASN A 215 11.63 3.35 8.21
C ASN A 215 11.06 4.00 9.47
N SER A 216 11.88 4.38 10.46
CA SER A 216 11.40 5.07 11.66
C SER A 216 10.79 6.45 11.35
N LEU A 217 11.37 7.17 10.37
CA LEU A 217 10.84 8.43 9.87
C LEU A 217 9.60 8.21 8.99
N GLU A 218 9.54 7.11 8.23
CA GLU A 218 8.32 6.71 7.51
C GLU A 218 7.18 6.32 8.47
N LEU A 219 7.46 5.79 9.66
CA LEU A 219 6.42 5.42 10.62
C LEU A 219 5.66 6.65 11.15
N ILE A 220 6.38 7.74 11.39
CA ILE A 220 5.80 9.04 11.78
C ILE A 220 4.99 9.61 10.63
N ASP A 221 5.50 9.51 9.41
CA ASP A 221 4.85 10.04 8.22
C ASP A 221 3.61 9.22 7.81
N ALA A 222 3.66 7.90 8.00
CA ALA A 222 2.53 6.99 7.89
C ALA A 222 1.48 7.30 8.95
N GLY A 223 1.89 7.51 10.21
CA GLY A 223 1.02 7.95 11.30
C GLY A 223 0.30 9.27 10.96
N ARG A 224 1.04 10.26 10.46
CA ARG A 224 0.48 11.57 10.04
C ARG A 224 -0.48 11.43 8.85
N LYS A 225 -0.19 10.57 7.87
CA LYS A 225 -1.09 10.26 6.74
C LYS A 225 -2.36 9.54 7.20
N VAL A 226 -2.26 8.63 8.18
CA VAL A 226 -3.42 7.97 8.79
C VAL A 226 -4.28 8.99 9.52
N VAL A 227 -3.69 9.88 10.34
CA VAL A 227 -4.43 10.96 11.02
C VAL A 227 -5.15 11.86 10.02
N GLY A 228 -4.49 12.23 8.91
CA GLY A 228 -5.14 13.01 7.84
C GLY A 228 -6.33 12.30 7.18
N ARG A 229 -6.21 10.98 6.91
CA ARG A 229 -7.31 10.17 6.37
C ARG A 229 -8.45 10.00 7.37
N VAL A 230 -8.13 9.70 8.63
CA VAL A 230 -9.11 9.54 9.71
C VAL A 230 -9.84 10.86 9.94
N SER A 231 -9.13 11.98 10.06
CA SER A 231 -9.72 13.31 10.26
C SER A 231 -10.72 13.67 9.14
N ARG A 232 -10.32 13.48 7.87
CA ARG A 232 -11.22 13.70 6.74
C ARG A 232 -12.44 12.77 6.77
N GLY A 233 -12.24 11.50 7.14
CA GLY A 233 -13.31 10.52 7.33
C GLY A 233 -14.29 10.94 8.43
N VAL A 234 -13.78 11.37 9.58
CA VAL A 234 -14.58 11.87 10.71
C VAL A 234 -15.38 13.10 10.31
N PHE A 235 -14.76 14.04 9.57
CA PHE A 235 -15.46 15.21 9.06
C PHE A 235 -16.62 14.82 8.13
N TYR A 236 -16.39 13.96 7.14
CA TYR A 236 -17.46 13.50 6.24
C TYR A 236 -18.53 12.69 6.97
N PHE A 237 -18.15 11.85 7.92
CA PHE A 237 -19.09 11.10 8.74
C PHE A 237 -20.00 12.03 9.55
N PHE A 238 -19.42 13.05 10.20
CA PHE A 238 -20.18 14.05 10.93
C PHE A 238 -21.09 14.87 10.01
N LEU A 239 -20.59 15.29 8.84
CA LEU A 239 -21.38 15.99 7.82
C LEU A 239 -22.57 15.14 7.35
N THR A 240 -22.33 13.86 7.06
CA THR A 240 -23.38 12.90 6.67
C THR A 240 -24.40 12.70 7.79
N LEU A 241 -23.97 12.58 9.05
CA LEU A 241 -24.90 12.49 10.18
C LEU A 241 -25.72 13.77 10.35
N MET A 242 -25.09 14.94 10.26
CA MET A 242 -25.78 16.23 10.32
C MET A 242 -26.85 16.32 9.22
N LEU A 243 -26.48 15.97 7.98
CA LEU A 243 -27.39 15.99 6.85
C LEU A 243 -28.49 14.93 6.96
N ALA A 244 -28.19 13.76 7.50
CA ALA A 244 -29.18 12.73 7.80
C ALA A 244 -30.18 13.23 8.83
N GLY A 245 -29.71 13.96 9.85
CA GLY A 245 -30.54 14.51 10.91
C GLY A 245 -31.45 15.61 10.38
N TYR A 246 -30.90 16.48 9.53
CA TYR A 246 -31.65 17.48 8.80
C TYR A 246 -32.73 16.84 7.91
N MET A 247 -32.37 15.84 7.09
CA MET A 247 -33.30 15.09 6.24
C MET A 247 -34.40 14.43 7.05
N MET A 248 -34.06 13.95 8.25
CA MET A 248 -35.01 13.32 9.15
C MET A 248 -35.93 14.32 9.84
N LEU A 249 -35.47 15.53 10.12
CA LEU A 249 -36.28 16.61 10.71
C LEU A 249 -37.23 17.22 9.67
N THR A 250 -36.75 17.42 8.45
CA THR A 250 -37.46 18.13 7.36
C THR A 250 -38.16 17.21 6.36
N TYR A 251 -38.21 15.89 6.61
CA TYR A 251 -38.78 14.93 5.66
C TYR A 251 -40.24 15.24 5.26
N GLU A 252 -41.07 15.75 6.18
CA GLU A 252 -42.45 16.11 5.90
C GLU A 252 -42.52 17.26 4.89
N SER A 253 -41.69 18.29 5.09
CA SER A 253 -41.61 19.45 4.20
C SER A 253 -41.09 19.06 2.82
N ILE A 254 -40.10 18.17 2.75
CA ILE A 254 -39.56 17.65 1.49
C ILE A 254 -40.65 16.87 0.74
N TYR A 255 -41.40 16.00 1.42
CA TYR A 255 -42.48 15.24 0.81
C TYR A 255 -43.64 16.15 0.34
N ALA A 256 -44.03 17.13 1.15
CA ALA A 256 -45.06 18.10 0.78
C ALA A 256 -44.66 18.88 -0.48
N PHE A 257 -43.44 19.40 -0.54
CA PHE A 257 -42.91 20.11 -1.71
C PHE A 257 -42.86 19.22 -2.96
N LEU A 258 -42.38 17.98 -2.84
CA LEU A 258 -42.36 17.02 -3.96
C LEU A 258 -43.76 16.67 -4.45
N ARG A 259 -44.73 16.56 -3.53
CA ARG A 259 -46.14 16.30 -3.85
C ARG A 259 -46.79 17.50 -4.53
N GLU A 260 -46.42 18.72 -4.15
CA GLU A 260 -46.91 19.96 -4.76
C GLU A 260 -46.42 20.14 -6.20
N MET A 261 -45.22 19.64 -6.51
CA MET A 261 -44.67 19.65 -7.87
C MET A 261 -45.50 18.80 -8.86
N TRP A 262 -46.35 17.90 -8.37
CA TRP A 262 -47.25 17.09 -9.19
C TRP A 262 -48.67 17.68 -9.28
N PRO A 263 -49.26 17.74 -10.50
CA PRO A 263 -50.64 18.15 -10.71
C PRO A 263 -51.64 17.35 -9.86
N GLU A 264 -52.71 18.00 -9.42
CA GLU A 264 -53.67 17.50 -8.42
C GLU A 264 -54.23 16.10 -8.75
N HIS A 265 -54.56 15.84 -10.03
CA HIS A 265 -55.07 14.55 -10.51
C HIS A 265 -54.08 13.38 -10.37
N ARG A 266 -52.76 13.62 -10.30
CA ARG A 266 -51.72 12.58 -10.19
C ARG A 266 -51.15 12.38 -8.78
N ARG A 267 -51.55 13.21 -7.81
CA ARG A 267 -51.05 13.16 -6.42
C ARG A 267 -51.29 11.78 -5.76
N ALA A 268 -52.46 11.18 -5.98
CA ALA A 268 -52.77 9.86 -5.46
C ALA A 268 -51.91 8.73 -6.06
N SER A 269 -51.46 8.87 -7.31
CA SER A 269 -50.55 7.91 -7.93
C SER A 269 -49.14 8.05 -7.36
N PHE A 270 -48.67 9.28 -7.19
CA PHE A 270 -47.40 9.60 -6.56
C PHE A 270 -47.32 9.05 -5.13
N ASP A 271 -48.33 9.31 -4.29
CA ASP A 271 -48.39 8.82 -2.92
C ASP A 271 -48.29 7.27 -2.85
N ARG A 272 -48.97 6.57 -3.77
CA ARG A 272 -48.92 5.10 -3.85
C ARG A 272 -47.56 4.58 -4.32
N PHE A 273 -46.90 5.30 -5.24
CA PHE A 273 -45.55 4.98 -5.68
C PHE A 273 -44.56 5.14 -4.53
N VAL A 274 -44.58 6.29 -3.85
CA VAL A 274 -43.68 6.57 -2.71
C VAL A 274 -43.86 5.54 -1.61
N LYS A 275 -45.10 5.20 -1.23
CA LYS A 275 -45.38 4.15 -0.23
C LYS A 275 -44.91 2.75 -0.65
N ARG A 276 -44.81 2.46 -1.95
CA ARG A 276 -44.23 1.20 -2.45
C ARG A 276 -42.72 1.22 -2.38
N VAL A 277 -42.10 2.31 -2.81
CA VAL A 277 -40.65 2.51 -2.74
C VAL A 277 -40.19 2.43 -1.29
N ASP A 278 -40.84 3.13 -0.37
CA ASP A 278 -40.52 3.11 1.05
C ASP A 278 -40.62 1.69 1.62
N ARG A 279 -41.70 0.94 1.36
CA ARG A 279 -41.81 -0.45 1.83
C ARG A 279 -40.76 -1.38 1.23
N GLY A 280 -40.45 -1.22 -0.07
CA GLY A 280 -39.42 -2.01 -0.74
C GLY A 280 -38.03 -1.74 -0.18
N LEU A 281 -37.65 -0.47 -0.08
CA LEU A 281 -36.37 -0.03 0.51
C LEU A 281 -36.29 -0.46 1.98
N GLY A 282 -37.40 -0.32 2.71
CA GLY A 282 -37.58 -0.74 4.10
C GLY A 282 -37.27 -2.19 4.35
N GLY A 283 -37.80 -3.07 3.49
CA GLY A 283 -37.53 -4.49 3.55
C GLY A 283 -36.05 -4.81 3.36
N VAL A 284 -35.43 -4.28 2.29
CA VAL A 284 -34.04 -4.56 1.95
C VAL A 284 -33.08 -4.03 3.02
N VAL A 285 -33.24 -2.78 3.44
CA VAL A 285 -32.33 -2.16 4.42
C VAL A 285 -32.39 -2.87 5.76
N ARG A 286 -33.58 -3.23 6.25
CA ARG A 286 -33.72 -3.99 7.51
C ARG A 286 -33.16 -5.40 7.37
N GLY A 287 -33.36 -6.05 6.22
CA GLY A 287 -32.75 -7.34 5.91
C GLY A 287 -31.22 -7.27 5.97
N GLN A 288 -30.60 -6.31 5.29
CA GLN A 288 -29.15 -6.10 5.28
C GLN A 288 -28.59 -5.81 6.68
N LEU A 289 -29.27 -4.99 7.48
CA LEU A 289 -28.86 -4.71 8.86
C LEU A 289 -28.93 -5.96 9.74
N LEU A 290 -29.98 -6.77 9.59
CA LEU A 290 -30.10 -8.03 10.31
C LEU A 290 -28.97 -9.00 9.91
N ILE A 291 -28.68 -9.11 8.61
CA ILE A 291 -27.58 -9.94 8.09
C ILE A 291 -26.25 -9.46 8.65
N CYS A 292 -25.97 -8.17 8.63
CA CYS A 292 -24.75 -7.59 9.20
C CYS A 292 -24.64 -7.87 10.71
N LEU A 293 -25.73 -7.71 11.46
CA LEU A 293 -25.75 -7.96 12.90
C LEU A 293 -25.48 -9.43 13.21
N VAL A 294 -26.13 -10.34 12.49
CA VAL A 294 -25.94 -11.79 12.62
C VAL A 294 -24.50 -12.15 12.25
N ASN A 295 -24.01 -11.73 11.09
CA ASN A 295 -22.65 -12.03 10.64
C ASN A 295 -21.58 -11.43 11.57
N GLY A 296 -21.78 -10.21 12.05
CA GLY A 296 -20.90 -9.58 13.03
C GLY A 296 -20.89 -10.31 14.36
N GLY A 297 -22.06 -10.73 14.84
CA GLY A 297 -22.20 -11.52 16.07
C GLY A 297 -21.52 -12.89 15.96
N LEU A 298 -21.75 -13.62 14.86
CA LEU A 298 -21.08 -14.90 14.60
C LEU A 298 -19.56 -14.71 14.48
N SER A 299 -19.11 -13.66 13.79
CA SER A 299 -17.66 -13.37 13.67
C SER A 299 -17.04 -13.06 15.03
N ALA A 300 -17.71 -12.26 15.87
CA ALA A 300 -17.25 -11.94 17.23
C ALA A 300 -17.16 -13.19 18.11
N ILE A 301 -18.17 -14.07 18.06
CA ILE A 301 -18.16 -15.37 18.76
C ILE A 301 -17.01 -16.25 18.22
N GLY A 302 -16.81 -16.29 16.91
CA GLY A 302 -15.71 -17.01 16.28
C GLY A 302 -14.35 -16.55 16.80
N PHE A 303 -14.07 -15.24 16.79
CA PHE A 303 -12.83 -14.70 17.35
C PHE A 303 -12.65 -15.03 18.83
N TRP A 304 -13.73 -14.95 19.61
CA TRP A 304 -13.71 -15.31 21.03
C TRP A 304 -13.37 -16.79 21.25
N ILE A 305 -13.91 -17.70 20.44
CA ILE A 305 -13.62 -19.14 20.50
C ILE A 305 -12.17 -19.44 20.14
N PHE A 306 -11.61 -18.78 19.10
CA PHE A 306 -10.23 -19.00 18.66
C PHE A 306 -9.18 -18.30 19.54
N GLY A 307 -9.59 -17.59 20.60
CA GLY A 307 -8.66 -16.90 21.50
C GLY A 307 -7.91 -15.73 20.86
N LEU A 308 -8.35 -15.28 19.68
CA LEU A 308 -7.87 -14.06 19.03
C LEU A 308 -8.51 -12.88 19.76
N LYS A 309 -7.76 -12.31 20.71
CA LYS A 309 -8.27 -11.38 21.72
C LYS A 309 -8.28 -9.93 21.28
#